data_AF-A0A225VSF8-F1
#
_entry.id   AF-A0A225VSF8-F1
#
_cell.length_a   1.000
_cell.length_b   1.000
_cell.length_c   1.000
_cell.angle_alpha   90.00
_cell.angle_beta   90.00
_cell.angle_gamma   90.00
#
_symmetry.space_group_name_H-M   'P 1'
#
loop_
_entity.id
_entity.type
_entity.pdbx_description
1 polymer ?
#
loop_
_entity_poly.entity_id
_entity_poly.type
_entity_poly.pdbx_seq_one_letter_code
_entity_poly.pdbx_strand_id
1 'polypeptide(L)'
;MEKFGKLISTEKFKRALEFAQSNPDSKEAIRMNASLLRLLALVGGTVPFSAFERAATRPKLAAMRNRYGVALHWVTLAPPEQDDLFLHRIARLREQGGWNDCANIFTQKECLFTDFSEQLQQNARARMLVSTQYPALSAQVFERSLESLTRDIIRVPASSTTCTSRTYLALGRGIYGRCAAFNAVVEPHVDGRLHAHITIYGSIVNPSLLWRISCCSEIVPKARQYLDRVHGGRMPRAFEIAAPNAAADFEVIWWLRKKRARYQHALAFGDVSKGNSRTSYM
;
A
#
# COMPACT_ATOMS: atom_id res chain seq x y z
N MET A 1 -19.27 -13.84 11.99
CA MET A 1 -19.00 -14.12 10.56
C MET A 1 -20.11 -14.93 9.87
N GLU A 2 -20.74 -15.91 10.53
CA GLU A 2 -21.86 -16.71 9.95
C GLU A 2 -23.04 -15.91 9.36
N LYS A 3 -23.35 -14.73 9.92
CA LYS A 3 -24.47 -13.89 9.44
C LYS A 3 -24.22 -13.26 8.05
N PHE A 4 -22.97 -12.97 7.68
CA PHE A 4 -22.67 -12.34 6.38
C PHE A 4 -22.72 -13.36 5.25
N GLY A 5 -22.13 -14.55 5.46
CA GLY A 5 -22.17 -15.65 4.51
C GLY A 5 -23.60 -16.08 4.16
N LYS A 6 -24.51 -16.09 5.14
CA LYS A 6 -25.96 -16.32 4.91
C LYS A 6 -26.66 -15.16 4.21
N LEU A 7 -26.22 -13.91 4.40
CA LEU A 7 -26.84 -12.75 3.77
C LEU A 7 -26.51 -12.68 2.27
N ILE A 8 -25.23 -12.84 1.91
CA ILE A 8 -24.76 -12.77 0.51
C ILE A 8 -25.26 -13.93 -0.35
N SER A 9 -25.65 -15.05 0.28
CA SER A 9 -26.19 -16.22 -0.40
C SER A 9 -27.71 -16.18 -0.59
N THR A 10 -28.40 -15.14 -0.09
CA THR A 10 -29.84 -14.97 -0.32
C THR A 10 -30.15 -14.29 -1.65
N GLU A 11 -31.18 -14.78 -2.34
CA GLU A 11 -31.60 -14.21 -3.62
C GLU A 11 -32.20 -12.81 -3.51
N LYS A 12 -32.69 -12.48 -2.31
CA LYS A 12 -33.09 -11.12 -1.95
C LYS A 12 -31.91 -10.14 -2.00
N PHE A 13 -30.72 -10.57 -1.56
CA PHE A 13 -29.53 -9.73 -1.59
C PHE A 13 -29.02 -9.51 -3.01
N LYS A 14 -28.99 -10.56 -3.85
CA LYS A 14 -28.58 -10.43 -5.26
C LYS A 14 -29.46 -9.46 -6.04
N ARG A 15 -30.79 -9.59 -5.92
CA ARG A 15 -31.75 -8.66 -6.56
C ARG A 15 -31.60 -7.23 -6.06
N ALA A 16 -31.34 -7.04 -4.78
CA ALA A 16 -31.06 -5.72 -4.22
C ALA A 16 -29.75 -5.13 -4.77
N LEU A 17 -28.75 -5.97 -5.05
CA LEU A 17 -27.49 -5.59 -5.67
C LEU A 17 -27.67 -5.16 -7.13
N GLU A 18 -28.40 -5.95 -7.92
CA GLU A 18 -28.75 -5.65 -9.32
C GLU A 18 -29.56 -4.35 -9.43
N PHE A 19 -30.52 -4.16 -8.53
CA PHE A 19 -31.30 -2.93 -8.44
C PHE A 19 -30.43 -1.72 -8.14
N ALA A 20 -29.51 -1.83 -7.17
CA ALA A 20 -28.60 -0.75 -6.80
C ALA A 20 -27.57 -0.44 -7.90
N GLN A 21 -27.12 -1.46 -8.65
CA GLN A 21 -26.27 -1.27 -9.82
C GLN A 21 -26.98 -0.44 -10.89
N SER A 22 -28.28 -0.68 -11.08
CA SER A 22 -29.10 0.00 -12.08
C SER A 22 -29.59 1.38 -11.61
N ASN A 23 -29.67 1.61 -10.28
CA ASN A 23 -30.20 2.82 -9.66
C ASN A 23 -29.28 3.31 -8.51
N PRO A 24 -28.07 3.79 -8.81
CA PRO A 24 -27.04 4.09 -7.81
C PRO A 24 -27.42 5.19 -6.82
N ASP A 25 -28.23 6.16 -7.24
CA ASP A 25 -28.65 7.31 -6.41
C ASP A 25 -29.94 7.05 -5.60
N SER A 26 -30.51 5.85 -5.71
CA SER A 26 -31.71 5.48 -4.94
C SER A 26 -31.40 5.40 -3.44
N LYS A 27 -32.40 5.72 -2.60
CA LYS A 27 -32.26 5.66 -1.13
C LYS A 27 -31.93 4.24 -0.67
N GLU A 28 -32.44 3.25 -1.38
CA GLU A 28 -32.24 1.82 -1.18
C GLU A 28 -30.80 1.42 -1.48
N ALA A 29 -30.23 1.87 -2.61
CA ALA A 29 -28.83 1.65 -2.97
C ALA A 29 -27.88 2.29 -1.96
N ILE A 30 -28.15 3.54 -1.55
CA ILE A 30 -27.33 4.25 -0.56
C ILE A 30 -27.35 3.53 0.80
N ARG A 31 -28.52 3.08 1.28
CA ARG A 31 -28.65 2.33 2.54
C ARG A 31 -27.96 0.98 2.49
N MET A 32 -28.06 0.29 1.36
CA MET A 32 -27.41 -1.01 1.16
C MET A 32 -25.89 -0.84 1.11
N ASN A 33 -25.39 0.17 0.40
CA ASN A 33 -23.96 0.49 0.34
C ASN A 33 -23.43 0.85 1.74
N ALA A 34 -24.14 1.68 2.52
CA ALA A 34 -23.76 1.98 3.90
C ALA A 34 -23.71 0.74 4.81
N SER A 35 -24.64 -0.20 4.61
CA SER A 35 -24.68 -1.47 5.35
C SER A 35 -23.53 -2.40 4.96
N LEU A 36 -23.21 -2.47 3.66
CA LEU A 36 -22.07 -3.24 3.15
C LEU A 36 -20.74 -2.64 3.58
N LEU A 37 -20.58 -1.31 3.52
CA LEU A 37 -19.42 -0.60 4.02
C LEU A 37 -19.18 -0.84 5.51
N ARG A 38 -20.24 -0.88 6.35
CA ARG A 38 -20.11 -1.25 7.77
C ARG A 38 -19.62 -2.68 7.98
N LEU A 39 -19.99 -3.60 7.09
CA LEU A 39 -19.56 -5.00 7.16
C LEU A 39 -18.13 -5.20 6.63
N LEU A 40 -17.74 -4.42 5.62
CA LEU A 40 -16.38 -4.37 5.08
C LEU A 40 -15.42 -3.66 6.06
N ALA A 41 -15.88 -2.66 6.80
CA ALA A 41 -15.14 -1.96 7.85
C ALA A 41 -14.78 -2.83 9.08
N LEU A 42 -15.30 -4.05 9.16
CA LEU A 42 -14.96 -5.03 10.21
C LEU A 42 -13.66 -5.80 9.93
N VAL A 43 -13.07 -5.64 8.74
CA VAL A 43 -11.73 -6.15 8.38
C VAL A 43 -10.82 -4.96 8.10
N GLY A 44 -10.25 -4.39 9.16
CA GLY A 44 -9.49 -3.15 9.08
C GLY A 44 -10.39 -1.94 8.78
N GLY A 45 -10.08 -0.78 9.35
CA GLY A 45 -10.84 0.43 9.04
C GLY A 45 -10.74 0.73 7.54
N THR A 46 -11.83 0.56 6.79
CA THR A 46 -11.93 1.00 5.40
C THR A 46 -11.92 2.52 5.36
N VAL A 47 -11.06 3.10 4.52
CA VAL A 47 -11.01 4.54 4.25
C VAL A 47 -11.60 4.83 2.87
N PRO A 48 -12.86 5.28 2.76
CA PRO A 48 -13.29 6.08 1.63
C PRO A 48 -13.13 7.57 1.99
N PHE A 49 -12.33 8.27 1.19
CA PHE A 49 -11.92 9.68 1.18
C PHE A 49 -13.03 10.76 1.37
N SER A 50 -13.93 10.61 2.34
CA SER A 50 -14.97 11.58 2.65
C SER A 50 -14.37 12.78 3.40
N ALA A 51 -15.03 13.94 3.29
CA ALA A 51 -14.62 15.13 4.05
C ALA A 51 -14.59 14.86 5.57
N PHE A 52 -15.50 14.02 6.06
CA PHE A 52 -15.57 13.62 7.47
C PHE A 52 -14.38 12.76 7.91
N GLU A 53 -13.93 11.80 7.09
CA GLU A 53 -12.78 10.98 7.43
C GLU A 53 -11.45 11.75 7.34
N ARG A 54 -11.33 12.68 6.38
CA ARG A 54 -10.19 13.63 6.36
C ARG A 54 -10.19 14.51 7.62
N ALA A 55 -11.36 15.00 8.03
CA ALA A 55 -11.52 15.77 9.26
C ALA A 55 -11.19 14.94 10.51
N ALA A 56 -11.50 13.64 10.53
CA ALA A 56 -11.17 12.73 11.62
C ALA A 56 -9.70 12.25 11.63
N THR A 57 -9.01 12.28 10.49
CA THR A 57 -7.61 11.85 10.37
C THR A 57 -6.64 12.91 10.89
N ARG A 58 -6.93 14.19 10.66
CA ARG A 58 -6.13 15.31 11.20
C ARG A 58 -5.89 15.24 12.71
N PRO A 59 -6.91 15.09 13.57
CA PRO A 59 -6.71 14.98 15.02
C PRO A 59 -5.95 13.70 15.39
N LYS A 60 -6.10 12.59 14.65
CA LYS A 60 -5.30 11.37 14.86
C LYS A 60 -3.82 11.65 14.61
N LEU A 61 -3.48 12.25 13.48
CA LEU A 61 -2.08 12.61 13.16
C LEU A 61 -1.50 13.61 14.16
N ALA A 62 -2.29 14.58 14.61
CA ALA A 62 -1.88 15.52 15.65
C ALA A 62 -1.64 14.81 17.00
N ALA A 63 -2.52 13.90 17.40
CA ALA A 63 -2.35 13.09 18.61
C ALA A 63 -1.10 12.20 18.53
N MET A 64 -0.87 11.56 17.38
CA MET A 64 0.33 10.76 17.13
C MET A 64 1.59 11.63 17.22
N ARG A 65 1.57 12.83 16.64
CA ARG A 65 2.68 13.78 16.74
C ARG A 65 2.95 14.23 18.17
N ASN A 66 1.91 14.52 18.94
CA ASN A 66 2.05 14.94 20.34
C ASN A 66 2.63 13.82 21.21
N ARG A 67 2.23 12.56 20.94
CA ARG A 67 2.66 11.40 21.73
C ARG A 67 4.05 10.89 21.35
N TYR A 68 4.34 10.76 20.06
CA TYR A 68 5.55 10.10 19.55
C TYR A 68 6.54 11.07 18.88
N GLY A 69 6.21 12.37 18.83
CA GLY A 69 7.01 13.35 18.11
C GLY A 69 6.77 13.34 16.60
N VAL A 70 7.69 13.95 15.87
CA VAL A 70 7.61 14.01 14.41
C VAL A 70 7.87 12.62 13.83
N ALA A 71 7.10 12.26 12.79
CA ALA A 71 7.34 11.04 12.05
C ALA A 71 8.72 11.05 11.41
N LEU A 72 9.44 9.93 11.50
CA LEU A 72 10.81 9.83 10.98
C LEU A 72 10.84 9.32 9.54
N HIS A 73 9.88 8.46 9.18
CA HIS A 73 9.82 7.87 7.86
C HIS A 73 8.40 7.92 7.29
N TRP A 74 8.36 8.08 5.97
CA TRP A 74 7.17 7.95 5.15
C TRP A 74 7.41 6.83 4.14
N VAL A 75 6.53 5.83 4.13
CA VAL A 75 6.68 4.62 3.32
C VAL A 75 5.42 4.44 2.49
N THR A 76 5.57 4.24 1.19
CA THR A 76 4.48 3.79 0.32
C THR A 76 4.65 2.29 0.07
N LEU A 77 3.63 1.50 0.41
CA LEU A 77 3.55 0.08 0.10
C LEU A 77 2.59 -0.11 -1.08
N ALA A 78 3.09 -0.66 -2.18
CA ALA A 78 2.28 -1.12 -3.30
C ALA A 78 2.73 -2.56 -3.61
N PRO A 79 2.12 -3.58 -2.97
CA PRO A 79 2.50 -4.96 -3.19
C PRO A 79 2.24 -5.33 -4.65
N PRO A 80 3.09 -6.15 -5.30
CA PRO A 80 2.83 -6.63 -6.65
C PRO A 80 1.86 -7.83 -6.60
N GLU A 81 0.58 -7.60 -6.32
CA GLU A 81 -0.38 -8.71 -6.17
C GLU A 81 -0.54 -9.55 -7.44
N GLN A 82 -0.27 -8.97 -8.61
CA GLN A 82 -0.23 -9.70 -9.87
C GLN A 82 0.88 -10.75 -9.93
N ASP A 83 1.91 -10.70 -9.09
CA ASP A 83 2.98 -11.68 -9.06
C ASP A 83 2.86 -12.63 -7.85
N ASP A 84 1.77 -12.52 -7.07
CA ASP A 84 1.55 -13.34 -5.89
C ASP A 84 1.08 -14.75 -6.24
N LEU A 85 1.82 -15.73 -5.74
CA LEU A 85 1.56 -17.15 -5.98
C LEU A 85 0.23 -17.60 -5.37
N PHE A 86 -0.14 -17.09 -4.19
CA PHE A 86 -1.37 -17.48 -3.51
C PHE A 86 -2.61 -17.06 -4.31
N LEU A 87 -2.60 -15.86 -4.89
CA LEU A 87 -3.64 -15.37 -5.78
C LEU A 87 -3.83 -16.29 -7.00
N HIS A 88 -2.75 -16.58 -7.73
CA HIS A 88 -2.82 -17.41 -8.93
C HIS A 88 -3.23 -18.85 -8.64
N ARG A 89 -2.74 -19.43 -7.53
CA ARG A 89 -3.12 -20.78 -7.09
C ARG A 89 -4.62 -20.88 -6.83
N ILE A 90 -5.17 -19.94 -6.07
CA ILE A 90 -6.61 -19.95 -5.77
C ILE A 90 -7.44 -19.68 -7.03
N ALA A 91 -7.00 -18.77 -7.91
CA ALA A 91 -7.67 -18.53 -9.17
C ALA A 91 -7.76 -19.83 -10.00
N ARG A 92 -6.66 -20.58 -10.14
CA ARG A 92 -6.66 -21.86 -10.85
C ARG A 92 -7.49 -22.95 -10.20
N LEU A 93 -7.46 -23.08 -8.88
CA LEU A 93 -8.34 -24.03 -8.17
C LEU A 93 -9.82 -23.72 -8.38
N ARG A 94 -10.20 -22.44 -8.48
CA ARG A 94 -11.58 -22.04 -8.80
C ARG A 94 -11.96 -22.38 -10.23
N GLU A 95 -11.11 -22.08 -11.19
CA GLU A 95 -11.38 -22.37 -12.60
C GLU A 95 -11.52 -23.87 -12.88
N GLN A 96 -10.68 -24.69 -12.24
CA GLN A 96 -10.66 -26.14 -12.42
C GLN A 96 -11.69 -26.87 -11.54
N GLY A 97 -12.33 -26.20 -10.58
CA GLY A 97 -13.15 -26.85 -9.56
C GLY A 97 -12.36 -27.81 -8.65
N GLY A 98 -11.03 -27.66 -8.58
CA GLY A 98 -10.10 -28.62 -7.97
C GLY A 98 -9.95 -28.55 -6.45
N TRP A 99 -10.85 -27.85 -5.74
CA TRP A 99 -10.72 -27.61 -4.29
C TRP A 99 -10.65 -28.87 -3.44
N ASN A 100 -11.26 -29.96 -3.90
CA ASN A 100 -11.32 -31.24 -3.18
C ASN A 100 -10.31 -32.26 -3.73
N ASP A 101 -9.49 -31.89 -4.71
CA ASP A 101 -8.52 -32.78 -5.32
C ASP A 101 -7.15 -32.61 -4.66
N CYS A 102 -6.83 -33.53 -3.74
CA CYS A 102 -5.54 -33.57 -3.05
C CYS A 102 -4.36 -33.92 -3.98
N ALA A 103 -4.63 -34.48 -5.17
CA ALA A 103 -3.60 -34.75 -6.17
C ALA A 103 -3.29 -33.52 -7.04
N ASN A 104 -4.14 -32.48 -7.01
CA ASN A 104 -3.93 -31.26 -7.77
C ASN A 104 -2.71 -30.49 -7.23
N ILE A 105 -1.74 -30.20 -8.10
CA ILE A 105 -0.51 -29.48 -7.75
C ILE A 105 -0.78 -28.14 -7.04
N PHE A 106 -1.87 -27.45 -7.37
CA PHE A 106 -2.20 -26.16 -6.78
C PHE A 106 -2.72 -26.25 -5.33
N THR A 107 -3.11 -27.44 -4.84
CA THR A 107 -3.42 -27.69 -3.42
C THR A 107 -2.18 -28.02 -2.60
N GLN A 108 -1.08 -28.41 -3.25
CA GLN A 108 0.17 -28.83 -2.59
C GLN A 108 1.02 -27.64 -2.14
N LYS A 109 1.81 -27.79 -1.08
CA LYS A 109 2.64 -26.69 -0.56
C LYS A 109 3.78 -26.34 -1.50
N GLU A 110 4.22 -27.32 -2.27
CA GLU A 110 5.36 -27.34 -3.17
C GLU A 110 5.07 -26.64 -4.51
N CYS A 111 3.82 -26.21 -4.75
CA CYS A 111 3.46 -25.49 -5.97
C CYS A 111 4.39 -24.28 -6.19
N LEU A 112 4.99 -24.24 -7.38
CA LEU A 112 5.88 -23.20 -7.85
C LEU A 112 5.20 -22.38 -8.95
N PHE A 113 5.76 -21.20 -9.22
CA PHE A 113 5.30 -20.35 -10.31
C PHE A 113 5.49 -21.02 -11.69
N THR A 114 6.43 -21.95 -11.82
CA THR A 114 6.67 -22.76 -13.02
C THR A 114 5.55 -23.77 -13.32
N ASP A 115 4.66 -24.04 -12.37
CA ASP A 115 3.55 -24.98 -12.55
C ASP A 115 2.35 -24.34 -13.25
N PHE A 116 2.39 -23.03 -13.47
CA PHE A 116 1.35 -22.29 -14.19
C PHE A 116 1.56 -22.38 -15.71
N SER A 117 0.54 -22.02 -16.50
CA SER A 117 0.68 -21.97 -17.95
C SER A 117 1.78 -20.97 -18.39
N GLU A 118 2.46 -21.24 -19.50
CA GLU A 118 3.46 -20.31 -20.07
C GLU A 118 2.93 -18.89 -20.23
N GLN A 119 1.64 -18.76 -20.57
CA GLN A 119 0.97 -17.48 -20.66
C GLN A 119 1.02 -16.71 -19.34
N LEU A 120 0.74 -17.33 -18.19
CA LEU A 120 0.86 -16.66 -16.89
C LEU A 120 2.32 -16.41 -16.51
N GLN A 121 3.23 -17.32 -16.86
CA GLN A 121 4.65 -17.18 -16.55
C GLN A 121 5.27 -15.96 -17.25
N GLN A 122 4.97 -15.79 -18.55
CA GLN A 122 5.66 -14.80 -19.39
C GLN A 122 4.87 -13.49 -19.56
N ASN A 123 3.54 -13.49 -19.35
CA ASN A 123 2.70 -12.33 -19.65
C ASN A 123 2.21 -11.60 -18.40
N ALA A 124 2.84 -10.46 -18.09
CA ALA A 124 2.43 -9.60 -16.98
C ALA A 124 0.99 -9.08 -17.10
N ARG A 125 0.48 -8.83 -18.32
CA ARG A 125 -0.93 -8.43 -18.50
C ARG A 125 -1.87 -9.57 -18.16
N ALA A 126 -1.55 -10.80 -18.55
CA ALA A 126 -2.36 -11.97 -18.18
C ALA A 126 -2.44 -12.11 -16.66
N ARG A 127 -1.33 -11.90 -15.95
CA ARG A 127 -1.31 -11.91 -14.49
C ARG A 127 -2.14 -10.79 -13.85
N MET A 128 -2.03 -9.58 -14.40
CA MET A 128 -2.82 -8.43 -13.95
C MET A 128 -4.33 -8.62 -14.20
N LEU A 129 -4.71 -9.33 -15.27
CA LEU A 129 -6.11 -9.69 -15.50
C LEU A 129 -6.64 -10.60 -14.39
N VAL A 130 -5.84 -11.57 -13.91
CA VAL A 130 -6.25 -12.42 -12.77
C VAL A 130 -6.50 -11.58 -11.52
N SER A 131 -5.61 -10.64 -11.19
CA SER A 131 -5.79 -9.80 -9.99
C SER A 131 -7.03 -8.89 -10.09
N THR A 132 -7.37 -8.44 -11.29
CA THR A 132 -8.58 -7.64 -11.54
C THR A 132 -9.85 -8.50 -11.51
N GLN A 133 -9.79 -9.75 -11.98
CA GLN A 133 -10.91 -10.69 -11.98
C GLN A 133 -11.27 -11.17 -10.56
N TYR A 134 -10.29 -11.23 -9.65
CA TYR A 134 -10.48 -11.70 -8.28
C TYR A 134 -10.10 -10.62 -7.23
N PRO A 135 -10.83 -9.49 -7.16
CA PRO A 135 -10.46 -8.35 -6.32
C PRO A 135 -10.42 -8.67 -4.82
N ALA A 136 -11.25 -9.61 -4.36
CA ALA A 136 -11.22 -10.07 -2.96
C ALA A 136 -9.94 -10.85 -2.62
N LEU A 137 -9.37 -11.60 -3.58
CA LEU A 137 -8.09 -12.29 -3.38
C LEU A 137 -6.93 -11.30 -3.41
N SER A 138 -6.98 -10.34 -4.33
CA SER A 138 -6.03 -9.22 -4.39
C SER A 138 -5.99 -8.44 -3.07
N ALA A 139 -7.15 -8.18 -2.48
CA ALA A 139 -7.24 -7.55 -1.16
C ALA A 139 -6.60 -8.39 -0.03
N GLN A 140 -6.75 -9.72 -0.06
CA GLN A 140 -6.10 -10.61 0.91
C GLN A 140 -4.58 -10.64 0.75
N VAL A 141 -4.07 -10.63 -0.48
CA VAL A 141 -2.63 -10.52 -0.75
C VAL A 141 -2.09 -9.20 -0.20
N PHE A 142 -2.82 -8.10 -0.44
CA PHE A 142 -2.47 -6.80 0.11
C PHE A 142 -2.45 -6.81 1.64
N GLU A 143 -3.48 -7.35 2.28
CA GLU A 143 -3.58 -7.47 3.74
C GLU A 143 -2.38 -8.23 4.32
N ARG A 144 -2.05 -9.40 3.76
CA ARG A 144 -0.89 -10.20 4.18
C ARG A 144 0.43 -9.48 3.99
N SER A 145 0.57 -8.74 2.90
CA SER A 145 1.76 -7.95 2.60
C SER A 145 1.93 -6.81 3.61
N LEU A 146 0.84 -6.11 3.93
CA LEU A 146 0.83 -5.05 4.93
C LEU A 146 1.09 -5.59 6.34
N GLU A 147 0.52 -6.74 6.69
CA GLU A 147 0.79 -7.42 7.96
C GLU A 147 2.26 -7.82 8.06
N SER A 148 2.83 -8.43 7.02
CA SER A 148 4.25 -8.82 6.99
C SER A 148 5.17 -7.61 7.08
N LEU A 149 4.84 -6.52 6.38
CA LEU A 149 5.58 -5.27 6.49
C LEU A 149 5.56 -4.72 7.92
N THR A 150 4.39 -4.63 8.55
CA THR A 150 4.25 -4.02 9.88
C THR A 150 4.83 -4.91 10.98
N ARG A 151 4.50 -6.21 10.97
CA ARG A 151 4.90 -7.18 11.99
C ARG A 151 6.36 -7.64 11.85
N ASP A 152 6.82 -7.92 10.64
CA ASP A 152 8.10 -8.64 10.44
C ASP A 152 9.23 -7.69 10.01
N ILE A 153 8.92 -6.64 9.22
CA ILE A 153 9.91 -5.67 8.72
C ILE A 153 10.02 -4.45 9.64
N ILE A 154 8.90 -3.80 9.98
CA ILE A 154 8.85 -2.62 10.88
C ILE A 154 8.95 -3.06 12.35
N ARG A 155 8.53 -4.30 12.67
CA ARG A 155 8.48 -4.87 14.02
C ARG A 155 7.52 -4.13 14.96
N VAL A 156 6.49 -3.52 14.41
CA VAL A 156 5.39 -2.89 15.15
C VAL A 156 4.07 -3.48 14.64
N PRO A 157 3.43 -4.37 15.41
CA PRO A 157 2.15 -4.93 15.00
C PRO A 157 1.05 -3.87 15.02
N ALA A 158 0.03 -4.03 14.18
CA ALA A 158 -1.12 -3.14 14.16
C ALA A 158 -1.85 -3.15 15.51
N SER A 159 -2.37 -2.01 15.95
CA SER A 159 -3.04 -1.89 17.26
C SER A 159 -4.25 -2.82 17.44
N SER A 160 -4.90 -3.22 16.34
CA SER A 160 -5.99 -4.21 16.34
C SER A 160 -5.54 -5.62 16.75
N THR A 161 -4.25 -5.92 16.69
CA THR A 161 -3.69 -7.26 16.94
C THR A 161 -3.15 -7.44 18.36
N THR A 162 -3.13 -6.38 19.17
CA THR A 162 -2.57 -6.41 20.53
C THR A 162 -3.50 -5.77 21.54
N CYS A 163 -3.97 -6.51 22.55
CA CYS A 163 -4.75 -5.97 23.67
C CYS A 163 -3.90 -5.25 24.73
N THR A 164 -2.56 -5.35 24.66
CA THR A 164 -1.65 -4.80 25.66
C THR A 164 -0.70 -3.78 25.06
N SER A 165 -0.54 -2.64 25.74
CA SER A 165 0.45 -1.63 25.37
C SER A 165 1.85 -2.15 25.72
N ARG A 166 2.70 -2.36 24.70
CA ARG A 166 4.09 -2.74 24.91
C ARG A 166 4.93 -1.50 25.25
N THR A 167 5.80 -1.63 26.24
CA THR A 167 6.81 -0.61 26.53
C THR A 167 7.76 -0.47 25.34
N TYR A 168 8.12 0.76 24.97
CA TYR A 168 8.98 1.04 23.82
C TYR A 168 10.27 0.19 23.78
N LEU A 169 10.94 0.02 24.93
CA LEU A 169 12.18 -0.77 25.01
C LEU A 169 11.99 -2.26 24.77
N ALA A 170 10.78 -2.79 24.96
CA ALA A 170 10.43 -4.18 24.69
C ALA A 170 10.14 -4.44 23.19
N LEU A 171 10.11 -3.39 22.36
CA LEU A 171 9.92 -3.53 20.91
C LEU A 171 11.23 -3.95 20.24
N GLY A 172 11.09 -4.90 19.31
CA GLY A 172 12.19 -5.35 18.44
C GLY A 172 12.67 -4.23 17.52
N ARG A 173 13.87 -4.41 16.97
CA ARG A 173 14.42 -3.53 15.94
C ARG A 173 14.06 -4.08 14.56
N GLY A 174 13.37 -3.28 13.77
CA GLY A 174 13.11 -3.52 12.35
C GLY A 174 14.10 -2.80 11.44
N ILE A 175 13.76 -2.71 10.15
CA ILE A 175 14.60 -2.02 9.14
C ILE A 175 14.74 -0.51 9.44
N TYR A 176 13.73 0.10 10.06
CA TYR A 176 13.71 1.49 10.50
C TYR A 176 14.19 1.67 11.94
N GLY A 177 14.94 0.70 12.48
CA GLY A 177 15.34 0.68 13.88
C GLY A 177 14.18 0.31 14.81
N ARG A 178 14.19 0.83 16.04
CA ARG A 178 13.12 0.56 17.01
C ARG A 178 12.00 1.57 16.82
N CYS A 179 10.88 1.12 16.27
CA CYS A 179 9.71 1.97 16.01
C CYS A 179 8.76 1.93 17.21
N ALA A 180 8.26 3.09 17.63
CA ALA A 180 7.28 3.23 18.72
C ALA A 180 5.85 2.99 18.22
N ALA A 181 5.53 3.48 17.03
CA ALA A 181 4.23 3.36 16.41
C ALA A 181 4.32 3.59 14.90
N PHE A 182 3.24 3.25 14.20
CA PHE A 182 3.02 3.68 12.83
C PHE A 182 1.56 4.13 12.66
N ASN A 183 1.30 4.91 11.61
CA ASN A 183 -0.04 5.21 11.13
C ASN A 183 -0.08 4.89 9.64
N ALA A 184 -1.00 4.03 9.21
CA ALA A 184 -1.15 3.64 7.82
C ALA A 184 -2.50 4.11 7.27
N VAL A 185 -2.53 4.54 6.02
CA VAL A 185 -3.73 4.83 5.23
C VAL A 185 -3.70 3.92 4.03
N VAL A 186 -4.77 3.16 3.81
CA VAL A 186 -4.95 2.32 2.62
C VAL A 186 -5.80 3.09 1.63
N GLU A 187 -5.37 3.11 0.37
CA GLU A 187 -6.03 3.84 -0.70
C GLU A 187 -6.12 2.94 -1.95
N PRO A 188 -7.25 2.97 -2.67
CA PRO A 188 -7.31 2.41 -4.00
C PRO A 188 -6.66 3.37 -5.00
N HIS A 189 -5.84 2.83 -5.87
CA HIS A 189 -5.31 3.51 -7.04
C HIS A 189 -6.40 3.62 -8.13
N VAL A 190 -6.14 4.37 -9.21
CA VAL A 190 -7.13 4.62 -10.29
C VAL A 190 -7.59 3.31 -10.96
N ASP A 191 -6.71 2.30 -10.98
CA ASP A 191 -6.98 0.97 -11.51
C ASP A 191 -7.61 0.00 -10.48
N GLY A 192 -7.97 0.49 -9.30
CA GLY A 192 -8.62 -0.28 -8.23
C GLY A 192 -7.67 -1.07 -7.34
N ARG A 193 -6.35 -1.08 -7.62
CA ARG A 193 -5.36 -1.75 -6.79
C ARG A 193 -5.13 -1.03 -5.48
N LEU A 194 -4.80 -1.76 -4.42
CA LEU A 194 -4.60 -1.18 -3.11
C LEU A 194 -3.13 -0.81 -2.90
N HIS A 195 -2.89 0.40 -2.41
CA HIS A 195 -1.61 0.81 -1.83
C HIS A 195 -1.82 1.36 -0.43
N ALA A 196 -0.75 1.42 0.37
CA ALA A 196 -0.76 2.07 1.66
C ALA A 196 0.30 3.17 1.76
N HIS A 197 -0.06 4.26 2.42
CA HIS A 197 0.86 5.27 2.88
C HIS A 197 1.04 5.15 4.39
N ILE A 198 2.29 4.99 4.82
CA ILE A 198 2.62 4.64 6.20
C ILE A 198 3.59 5.66 6.77
N THR A 199 3.19 6.26 7.87
CA THR A 199 3.99 7.18 8.68
C THR A 199 4.56 6.42 9.87
N ILE A 200 5.89 6.41 10.04
CA ILE A 200 6.57 5.65 11.09
C ILE A 200 7.16 6.59 12.14
N TYR A 201 6.95 6.28 13.40
CA TYR A 201 7.42 7.05 14.55
C TYR A 201 8.50 6.25 15.29
N GLY A 202 9.74 6.74 15.28
CA GLY A 202 10.88 6.00 15.82
C GLY A 202 11.18 6.23 17.31
N SER A 203 10.47 7.13 17.99
CA SER A 203 10.76 7.45 19.39
C SER A 203 9.50 7.74 20.19
N ILE A 204 9.55 7.49 21.50
CA ILE A 204 8.58 8.01 22.48
C ILE A 204 9.02 9.38 23.02
N VAL A 205 10.26 9.79 22.74
CA VAL A 205 10.81 11.07 23.16
C VAL A 205 10.29 12.14 22.20
N ASN A 206 9.24 12.84 22.61
CA ASN A 206 8.68 13.92 21.80
C ASN A 206 9.62 15.17 21.82
N PRO A 207 9.58 16.03 20.80
CA PRO A 207 10.37 17.25 20.77
C PRO A 207 10.17 18.17 21.98
N SER A 208 8.96 18.19 22.57
CA SER A 208 8.66 18.97 23.78
C SER A 208 9.41 18.44 25.02
N LEU A 209 9.66 17.13 25.10
CA LEU A 209 10.42 16.48 26.15
C LEU A 209 11.91 16.75 25.93
N LEU A 210 12.40 16.69 24.68
CA LEU A 210 13.77 17.11 24.35
C LEU A 210 14.02 18.57 24.70
N TRP A 211 13.07 19.46 24.39
CA TRP A 211 13.17 20.88 24.74
C TRP A 211 13.27 21.09 26.25
N ARG A 212 12.43 20.42 27.03
CA ARG A 212 12.48 20.49 28.50
C ARG A 212 13.78 19.90 29.06
N ILE A 213 14.28 18.82 28.45
CA ILE A 213 15.53 18.17 28.84
C ILE A 213 16.75 19.01 28.45
N SER A 214 16.70 19.74 27.32
CA SER A 214 17.83 20.57 26.86
C SER A 214 18.15 21.73 27.80
N CYS A 215 17.21 22.13 28.65
CA CYS A 215 17.42 23.15 29.67
C CYS A 215 18.18 22.64 30.91
N CYS A 216 18.48 21.34 30.99
CA CYS A 216 19.20 20.75 32.12
C CYS A 216 20.52 20.11 31.65
N SER A 217 21.65 20.78 31.95
CA SER A 217 23.01 20.37 31.56
C SER A 217 23.38 18.95 32.00
N GLU A 218 22.83 18.47 33.12
CA GLU A 218 23.08 17.13 33.65
C GLU A 218 22.37 16.01 32.88
N ILE A 219 21.24 16.31 32.23
CA ILE A 219 20.40 15.32 31.53
C ILE A 219 20.76 15.26 30.04
N VAL A 220 21.28 16.35 29.47
CA VAL A 220 21.69 16.45 28.05
C VAL A 220 22.60 15.30 27.59
N PRO A 221 23.66 14.89 28.33
CA PRO A 221 24.51 13.76 27.91
C PRO A 221 23.75 12.42 27.84
N LYS A 222 22.85 12.18 28.80
CA LYS A 222 22.02 10.97 28.87
C LYS A 222 21.00 10.92 27.73
N ALA A 223 20.40 12.07 27.40
CA ALA A 223 19.46 12.19 26.29
C ALA A 223 20.15 11.97 24.94
N ARG A 224 21.35 12.53 24.74
CA ARG A 224 22.17 12.28 23.55
C ARG A 224 22.48 10.79 23.36
N GLN A 225 22.97 10.13 24.42
CA GLN A 225 23.28 8.70 24.37
C GLN A 225 22.03 7.84 24.06
N TYR A 226 20.85 8.25 24.55
CA TYR A 226 19.58 7.60 24.21
C TYR A 226 19.21 7.78 22.73
N LEU A 227 19.28 9.01 22.20
CA LEU A 227 18.97 9.31 20.79
C LEU A 227 19.88 8.52 19.84
N ASP A 228 21.18 8.46 20.11
CA ASP A 228 22.14 7.69 19.32
C ASP A 228 21.79 6.20 19.30
N ARG A 229 21.31 5.66 20.43
CA ARG A 229 20.83 4.27 20.51
C ARG A 229 19.54 4.05 19.74
N VAL A 230 18.62 5.01 19.73
CA VAL A 230 17.31 4.91 19.08
C VAL A 230 17.41 5.06 17.56
N HIS A 231 18.34 5.88 17.06
CA HIS A 231 18.49 6.18 15.63
C HIS A 231 19.59 5.37 14.92
N GLY A 232 20.33 4.51 15.63
CA GLY A 232 21.40 3.68 15.07
C GLY A 232 20.94 2.42 14.32
N GLY A 233 20.08 2.54 13.31
CA GLY A 233 19.80 1.49 12.34
C GLY A 233 20.48 1.79 11.01
N ARG A 234 21.47 0.98 10.59
CA ARG A 234 21.96 1.03 9.20
C ARG A 234 21.04 0.19 8.35
N MET A 235 20.51 0.77 7.28
CA MET A 235 19.85 0.00 6.23
C MET A 235 20.89 -1.00 5.68
N PRO A 236 20.55 -2.28 5.44
CA PRO A 236 21.46 -3.18 4.74
C PRO A 236 21.82 -2.55 3.39
N ARG A 237 23.11 -2.50 3.03
CA ARG A 237 23.63 -1.88 1.79
C ARG A 237 22.90 -2.33 0.51
N ALA A 238 22.20 -3.47 0.55
CA ALA A 238 21.34 -3.94 -0.53
C ALA A 238 20.11 -3.06 -0.84
N PHE A 239 19.73 -2.14 0.05
CA PHE A 239 18.58 -1.25 -0.10
C PHE A 239 18.94 0.24 -0.15
N GLU A 240 20.23 0.58 -0.12
CA GLU A 240 20.71 1.94 -0.33
C GLU A 240 20.62 2.28 -1.83
N ILE A 241 19.44 2.68 -2.28
CA ILE A 241 19.33 3.42 -3.55
C ILE A 241 19.91 4.81 -3.26
N ALA A 242 20.96 5.20 -3.98
CA ALA A 242 21.54 6.54 -3.87
C ALA A 242 20.41 7.57 -3.95
N ALA A 243 20.27 8.38 -2.90
CA ALA A 243 19.27 9.44 -2.87
C ALA A 243 19.52 10.35 -4.09
N PRO A 244 18.52 10.55 -4.96
CA PRO A 244 18.66 11.46 -6.09
C PRO A 244 19.04 12.84 -5.54
N ASN A 245 20.15 13.41 -6.04
CA ASN A 245 20.57 14.74 -5.65
C ASN A 245 19.55 15.72 -6.22
N ALA A 246 18.66 16.23 -5.37
CA ALA A 246 17.56 17.11 -5.75
C ALA A 246 17.98 18.30 -6.64
N ALA A 247 19.23 18.77 -6.54
CA ALA A 247 19.75 19.82 -7.41
C ALA A 247 20.16 19.30 -8.80
N ALA A 248 20.73 18.10 -8.90
CA ALA A 248 21.06 17.46 -10.17
C ALA A 248 19.80 16.98 -10.92
N ASP A 249 18.81 16.47 -10.19
CA ASP A 249 17.56 15.99 -10.78
C ASP A 249 16.65 17.13 -11.23
N PHE A 250 16.74 18.32 -10.61
CA PHE A 250 15.97 19.47 -11.07
C PHE A 250 16.35 19.88 -12.50
N GLU A 251 17.65 19.89 -12.82
CA GLU A 251 18.13 20.20 -14.19
C GLU A 251 17.73 19.12 -15.19
N VAL A 252 17.78 17.84 -14.80
CA VAL A 252 17.34 16.72 -15.64
C VAL A 252 15.82 16.78 -15.88
N ILE A 253 15.02 17.05 -14.84
CA ILE A 253 13.57 17.21 -14.93
C ILE A 253 13.21 18.44 -15.76
N TRP A 254 13.95 19.54 -15.61
CA TRP A 254 13.76 20.76 -16.40
C TRP A 254 14.12 20.56 -17.87
N TRP A 255 15.21 19.85 -18.15
CA TRP A 255 15.62 19.47 -19.50
C TRP A 255 14.59 18.53 -20.15
N LEU A 256 14.10 17.52 -19.43
CA LEU A 256 13.05 16.62 -19.90
C LEU A 256 11.74 17.36 -20.16
N ARG A 257 11.38 18.35 -19.34
CA ARG A 257 10.23 19.24 -19.57
C ARG A 257 10.40 20.08 -20.84
N LYS A 258 11.57 20.69 -21.05
CA LYS A 258 11.87 21.42 -22.30
C LYS A 258 11.80 20.51 -23.53
N LYS A 259 12.30 19.28 -23.43
CA LYS A 259 12.25 18.29 -24.52
C LYS A 259 10.81 17.87 -24.82
N ARG A 260 9.99 17.62 -23.78
CA ARG A 260 8.57 17.28 -23.92
C ARG A 260 7.74 18.42 -24.51
N ALA A 261 8.02 19.67 -24.12
CA ALA A 261 7.37 20.85 -24.70
C ALA A 261 7.69 21.01 -26.20
N ARG A 262 8.94 20.73 -26.62
CA ARG A 262 9.33 20.73 -28.04
C ARG A 262 8.64 19.61 -28.84
N TYR A 263 8.53 18.42 -28.27
CA TYR A 263 7.81 17.30 -28.89
C TYR A 263 6.30 17.56 -29.02
N GLN A 264 5.69 18.18 -28.01
CA GLN A 264 4.26 18.54 -28.07
C GLN A 264 3.98 19.70 -29.04
N HIS A 265 4.92 20.65 -29.20
CA HIS A 265 4.81 21.71 -30.19
C HIS A 265 4.95 21.18 -31.63
N ALA A 266 5.84 20.21 -31.86
CA ALA A 266 5.99 19.53 -33.16
C ALA A 266 4.80 18.64 -33.54
N LEU A 267 4.05 18.13 -32.55
CA LEU A 267 2.82 17.36 -32.77
C LEU A 267 1.57 18.24 -32.90
N ALA A 268 1.58 19.46 -32.36
CA ALA A 268 0.47 20.40 -32.44
C ALA A 268 0.49 21.27 -33.71
N PHE A 269 1.66 21.53 -34.28
CA PHE A 269 1.83 22.23 -35.54
C PHE A 269 2.52 21.30 -36.53
N GLY A 270 1.72 20.47 -37.20
CA GLY A 270 2.17 19.67 -38.33
C GLY A 270 2.66 20.60 -39.43
N ASP A 271 3.98 20.65 -39.61
CA ASP A 271 4.58 21.29 -40.77
C ASP A 271 4.36 20.38 -41.97
N VAL A 272 3.19 20.56 -42.60
CA VAL A 272 2.89 20.05 -43.94
C VAL A 272 3.58 20.99 -44.92
N SER A 273 4.88 20.78 -45.13
CA SER A 273 5.57 21.29 -46.31
C SER A 273 6.41 20.18 -46.95
N LYS A 274 5.91 19.80 -48.13
CA LYS A 274 6.45 18.85 -49.10
C LYS A 274 7.91 19.20 -49.47
N GLY A 275 8.71 18.21 -49.84
CA GLY A 275 10.02 18.50 -50.43
C GLY A 275 10.83 17.30 -50.92
N ASN A 276 10.39 16.72 -52.02
CA ASN A 276 11.05 15.68 -52.81
C ASN A 276 12.45 16.11 -53.34
N SER A 277 13.51 15.31 -53.13
CA SER A 277 14.69 15.15 -54.03
C SER A 277 15.61 14.07 -53.42
N ARG A 278 15.74 12.86 -53.96
CA ARG A 278 16.55 12.38 -55.10
C ARG A 278 18.03 12.80 -55.08
N THR A 279 18.87 11.80 -55.43
CA THR A 279 20.29 11.84 -55.88
C THR A 279 21.34 12.24 -54.84
N SER A 280 22.56 11.68 -54.77
CA SER A 280 23.30 10.66 -55.52
C SER A 280 24.65 10.45 -54.81
N TYR A 281 25.31 9.33 -55.10
CA TYR A 281 26.74 9.03 -54.91
C TYR A 281 27.69 10.25 -54.85
N MET A 282 28.51 10.32 -53.79
CA MET A 282 29.97 10.11 -53.80
C MET A 282 30.49 10.06 -52.36
#